data_AF-A0AAN8Z4Y5-F1
#
_entry.id   AF-A0AAN8Z4Y5-F1
#
_cell.length_a   1.000
_cell.length_b   1.000
_cell.length_c   1.000
_cell.angle_alpha   90.00
_cell.angle_beta   90.00
_cell.angle_gamma   90.00
#
_symmetry.space_group_name_H-M   'P 1'
#
loop_
_entity.id
_entity.type
_entity.pdbx_description
1 polymer ?
#
loop_
_entity_poly.entity_id
_entity_poly.type
_entity_poly.pdbx_seq_one_letter_code
_entity_poly.pdbx_strand_id
1 'polypeptide(L)'
;MSKPLEDFRPIFGEAKAKWSTLDLSPLGQFLFLVHSPDSSSLTFHVTDFYSTWEAVKSISQLEDLRSDSGIGGSLSEFIDYIVASLKSGDVKLGLEGQSELNGAKSANLVAQKSKGMPLIKISLNKLISPDANAAMSNLAWKLFETLRSTQDSFVKEQKRTCHLTELLSVEQEKNESLQSQLYLYSKRPKVQNAPENSNNSSPQKGSYYLSSTDLQNPSGKLANQDVASTKTCNRVVPAYRRTKVRGALLRDVEDGDS
;
A
#
# COMPACT_ATOMS: atom_id res chain seq x y z
N MET A 1 9.57 27.25 -8.92
CA MET A 1 9.94 26.48 -7.72
C MET A 1 8.65 26.20 -6.97
N SER A 2 8.29 24.93 -6.78
CA SER A 2 7.11 24.56 -5.98
C SER A 2 7.33 25.03 -4.55
N LYS A 3 6.29 25.60 -3.92
CA LYS A 3 6.38 25.95 -2.51
C LYS A 3 6.40 24.64 -1.71
N PRO A 4 7.34 24.46 -0.78
CA PRO A 4 7.56 23.17 -0.13
C PRO A 4 6.38 22.69 0.73
N LEU A 5 5.42 23.56 1.04
CA LEU A 5 4.26 23.28 1.89
C LEU A 5 2.90 23.35 1.18
N GLU A 6 2.87 23.60 -0.14
CA GLU A 6 1.62 23.81 -0.90
C GLU A 6 0.75 22.56 -0.98
N ASP A 7 1.36 21.38 -1.10
CA ASP A 7 0.67 20.09 -1.14
C ASP A 7 0.70 19.33 0.20
N PHE A 8 0.99 20.04 1.31
CA PHE A 8 1.16 19.40 2.61
C PHE A 8 -0.18 18.86 3.13
N ARG A 9 -0.27 17.54 3.27
CA ARG A 9 -1.46 16.89 3.86
C ARG A 9 -1.36 16.84 5.37
N PRO A 10 -2.47 17.11 6.11
CA PRO A 10 -2.50 16.96 7.55
C PRO A 10 -2.03 15.57 8.00
N ILE A 11 -1.22 15.53 9.05
CA ILE A 11 -0.71 14.30 9.66
C ILE A 11 -1.31 14.20 11.06
N PHE A 12 -1.89 13.04 11.35
CA PHE A 12 -2.41 12.70 12.66
C PHE A 12 -1.62 11.53 13.22
N GLY A 13 -1.52 11.48 14.55
CA GLY A 13 -0.99 10.31 15.22
C GLY A 13 -1.04 10.45 16.73
N GLU A 14 -0.52 9.42 17.39
CA GLU A 14 -0.40 9.36 18.83
C GLU A 14 1.04 9.71 19.25
N ALA A 15 1.17 10.54 20.28
CA ALA A 15 2.43 10.83 20.94
C ALA A 15 2.43 10.20 22.34
N LYS A 16 3.43 9.36 22.61
CA LYS A 16 3.60 8.72 23.92
C LYS A 16 4.29 9.70 24.87
N ALA A 17 3.56 10.17 25.87
CA ALA A 17 4.09 11.12 26.81
C ALA A 17 5.03 10.48 27.84
N LYS A 18 6.11 11.19 28.14
CA LYS A 18 7.11 10.85 29.16
C LYS A 18 7.48 12.12 29.92
N TRP A 19 7.49 12.05 31.25
CA TRP A 19 8.05 13.12 32.07
C TRP A 19 9.57 13.13 31.94
N SER A 20 10.15 14.33 31.86
CA SER A 20 11.60 14.51 31.82
C SER A 20 12.24 14.28 33.18
N THR A 21 11.46 14.41 34.26
CA THR A 21 11.89 14.22 35.65
C THR A 21 10.96 13.22 36.32
N LEU A 22 11.48 12.02 36.56
CA LEU A 22 10.88 10.87 37.27
C LEU A 22 9.82 10.08 36.48
N ASP A 23 9.92 8.75 36.63
CA ASP A 23 8.97 7.72 36.16
C ASP A 23 7.62 7.81 36.90
N LEU A 24 7.04 8.99 36.95
CA LEU A 24 5.68 9.17 37.43
C LEU A 24 4.71 8.63 36.39
N SER A 25 3.63 8.05 36.92
CA SER A 25 2.47 7.37 36.32
C SER A 25 2.32 7.48 34.80
N PRO A 26 1.89 6.41 34.11
CA PRO A 26 1.69 6.44 32.66
C PRO A 26 0.83 7.64 32.29
N LEU A 27 1.46 8.59 31.61
CA LEU A 27 0.77 9.76 31.09
C LEU A 27 -0.25 9.29 30.05
N GLY A 28 -1.37 10.00 29.98
CA GLY A 28 -2.41 9.76 28.99
C GLY A 28 -1.85 9.76 27.56
N GLN A 29 -2.61 9.15 26.64
CA GLN A 29 -2.29 9.19 25.22
C GLN A 29 -2.53 10.61 24.71
N PHE A 30 -1.51 11.23 24.12
CA PHE A 30 -1.65 12.52 23.46
C PHE A 30 -1.88 12.28 21.97
N LEU A 31 -2.79 13.04 21.38
CA LEU A 31 -2.94 13.12 19.94
C LEU A 31 -2.16 14.31 19.41
N PHE A 32 -1.50 14.13 18.28
CA PHE A 32 -0.89 15.23 17.56
C PHE A 32 -1.56 15.42 16.20
N LEU A 33 -1.61 16.68 15.77
CA LEU A 33 -1.98 17.11 14.44
C LEU A 33 -0.88 18.02 13.92
N VAL A 34 -0.36 17.72 12.74
CA VAL A 34 0.54 18.61 12.01
C VAL A 34 -0.12 19.02 10.71
N HIS A 35 -0.23 20.33 10.47
CA HIS A 35 -0.82 20.86 9.25
C HIS A 35 -0.21 22.19 8.83
N SER A 36 -0.42 22.56 7.58
CA SER A 36 0.01 23.84 7.01
C SER A 36 -1.23 24.65 6.65
N PRO A 37 -1.66 25.63 7.47
CA PRO A 37 -2.85 26.43 7.17
C PRO A 37 -2.63 27.36 5.97
N ASP A 38 -1.45 27.99 5.89
CA ASP A 38 -1.19 29.09 4.96
C ASP A 38 -0.07 28.78 3.95
N SER A 39 0.36 27.52 3.82
CA SER A 39 1.48 27.10 2.96
C SER A 39 2.83 27.80 3.21
N SER A 40 2.93 28.54 4.31
CA SER A 40 4.09 29.35 4.71
C SER A 40 4.66 28.92 6.07
N SER A 41 3.88 28.15 6.82
CA SER A 41 4.23 27.66 8.14
C SER A 41 3.67 26.26 8.35
N LEU A 42 4.36 25.51 9.21
CA LEU A 42 3.95 24.21 9.67
C LEU A 42 3.54 24.33 11.14
N THR A 43 2.27 24.03 11.41
CA THR A 43 1.68 24.08 12.75
C THR A 43 1.61 22.68 13.33
N PHE A 44 2.11 22.54 14.56
CA PHE A 44 2.09 21.33 15.36
C PHE A 44 1.17 21.56 16.54
N HIS A 45 0.09 20.78 16.63
CA HIS A 45 -0.80 20.73 17.78
C HIS A 45 -0.65 19.40 18.49
N VAL A 46 -0.62 19.42 19.81
CA VAL A 46 -0.62 18.22 20.64
C VAL A 46 -1.62 18.41 21.78
N THR A 47 -2.52 17.45 21.99
CA THR A 47 -3.58 17.56 23.00
C THR A 47 -3.95 16.21 23.59
N ASP A 48 -4.31 16.21 24.86
CA ASP A 48 -5.02 15.13 25.56
C ASP A 48 -6.50 15.50 25.83
N PHE A 49 -7.02 16.51 25.10
CA PHE A 49 -8.32 17.17 25.31
C PHE A 49 -8.50 17.90 26.65
N TYR A 50 -7.45 17.99 27.46
CA TYR A 50 -7.43 18.77 28.71
C TYR A 50 -6.37 19.88 28.66
N SER A 51 -5.18 19.54 28.18
CA SER A 51 -4.03 20.40 27.92
C SER A 51 -3.68 20.38 26.43
N THR A 52 -3.64 21.56 25.82
CA THR A 52 -3.29 21.72 24.41
C THR A 52 -1.98 22.49 24.29
N TRP A 53 -1.13 22.03 23.37
CA TRP A 53 0.19 22.56 23.09
C TRP A 53 0.31 22.90 21.61
N GLU A 54 1.03 23.96 21.30
CA GLU A 54 1.25 24.42 19.93
C GLU A 54 2.70 24.80 19.66
N ALA A 55 3.16 24.48 18.46
CA ALA A 55 4.29 25.17 17.83
C ALA A 55 3.95 25.53 16.39
N VAL A 56 4.29 26.75 15.99
CA VAL A 56 4.24 27.18 14.60
C VAL A 56 5.68 27.38 14.12
N LYS A 57 6.03 26.76 13.00
CA LYS A 57 7.36 26.85 12.39
C LYS A 57 7.26 27.46 11.00
N SER A 58 7.85 28.64 10.81
CA SER A 58 7.98 29.25 9.48
C SER A 58 8.96 28.45 8.61
N ILE A 59 8.94 28.70 7.30
CA ILE A 59 9.94 28.15 6.36
C ILE A 59 11.37 28.41 6.84
N SER A 60 11.69 29.62 7.31
CA SER A 60 13.03 29.94 7.83
C SER A 60 13.38 29.12 9.08
N GLN A 61 12.45 28.97 10.02
CA GLN A 61 12.69 28.15 11.22
C GLN A 61 12.83 26.67 10.91
N LEU A 62 12.23 26.18 9.82
CA LEU A 62 12.41 24.81 9.35
C LEU A 62 13.80 24.63 8.69
N GLU A 63 14.31 25.62 7.96
CA GLU A 63 15.70 25.64 7.46
C GLU A 63 16.72 25.65 8.61
N ASP A 64 16.46 26.44 9.65
CA ASP A 64 17.29 26.48 10.86
C ASP A 64 17.27 25.11 11.56
N LEU A 65 16.09 24.54 11.78
CA LEU A 65 15.93 23.22 12.40
C LEU A 65 16.62 22.11 11.58
N ARG A 66 16.56 22.21 10.25
CA ARG A 66 17.26 21.31 9.34
C ARG A 66 18.77 21.39 9.51
N SER A 67 19.29 22.62 9.60
CA SER A 67 20.72 22.87 9.81
C SER A 67 21.18 22.34 11.17
N ASP A 68 20.40 22.59 12.22
CA ASP A 68 20.69 22.13 13.59
C ASP A 68 20.64 20.60 13.74
N SER A 69 19.73 19.95 13.01
CA SER A 69 19.60 18.48 13.03
C SER A 69 20.65 17.76 12.19
N GLY A 70 21.46 18.48 11.41
CA GLY A 70 22.48 17.92 10.54
C GLY A 70 21.91 17.13 9.35
N ILE A 71 20.64 17.33 9.00
CA ILE A 71 19.99 16.65 7.88
C ILE A 71 20.27 17.43 6.59
N GLY A 72 21.13 16.86 5.75
CA GLY A 72 21.42 17.37 4.41
C GLY A 72 20.20 17.28 3.47
N GLY A 73 20.28 17.94 2.31
CA GLY A 73 19.25 17.83 1.26
C GLY A 73 18.64 19.16 0.80
N SER A 74 17.39 19.11 0.36
CA SER A 74 16.53 20.30 0.16
C SER A 74 15.57 20.48 1.34
N LEU A 75 14.95 21.66 1.46
CA LEU A 75 13.90 21.87 2.48
C LEU A 75 12.71 20.91 2.28
N SER A 76 12.35 20.61 1.04
CA SER A 76 11.30 19.63 0.72
C SER A 76 11.65 18.24 1.22
N GLU A 77 12.89 17.78 0.99
CA GLU A 77 13.37 16.49 1.53
C GLU A 77 13.35 16.47 3.06
N PHE A 78 13.66 17.59 3.70
CA PHE A 78 13.56 17.70 5.16
C PHE A 78 12.11 17.66 5.66
N ILE A 79 11.16 18.27 4.94
CA ILE A 79 9.73 18.15 5.26
C ILE A 79 9.26 16.71 5.07
N ASP A 80 9.66 16.04 3.99
CA ASP A 80 9.38 14.61 3.79
C ASP A 80 9.99 13.76 4.91
N TYR A 81 11.16 14.14 5.40
CA TYR A 81 11.78 13.52 6.56
C TYR A 81 10.98 13.73 7.85
N ILE A 82 10.45 14.94 8.10
CA ILE A 82 9.52 15.22 9.19
C ILE A 82 8.27 14.34 9.06
N VAL A 83 7.66 14.29 7.88
CA VAL A 83 6.47 13.49 7.60
C VAL A 83 6.74 12.01 7.90
N ALA A 84 7.85 11.47 7.41
CA ALA A 84 8.24 10.08 7.66
C ALA A 84 8.53 9.82 9.15
N SER A 85 9.14 10.78 9.85
CA SER A 85 9.41 10.68 11.29
C SER A 85 8.14 10.64 12.12
N LEU A 86 7.14 11.47 11.79
CA LEU A 86 5.85 11.48 12.48
C LEU A 86 5.02 10.22 12.19
N LYS A 87 5.12 9.67 10.98
CA LYS A 87 4.43 8.44 10.57
C LYS A 87 5.10 7.15 11.05
N SER A 88 6.30 7.22 11.61
CA SER A 88 7.07 6.05 12.07
C SER A 88 6.43 5.31 13.27
N GLY A 89 5.55 5.99 14.02
CA GLY A 89 4.92 5.46 15.23
C GLY A 89 5.78 5.57 16.51
N ASP A 90 7.03 6.03 16.44
CA ASP A 90 7.87 6.32 17.62
C ASP A 90 7.93 7.82 17.92
N VAL A 91 6.75 8.44 18.07
CA VAL A 91 6.62 9.83 18.47
C VAL A 91 6.44 9.92 19.98
N LYS A 92 7.29 10.71 20.62
CA LYS A 92 7.34 10.90 22.07
C LYS A 92 7.05 12.35 22.42
N LEU A 93 6.32 12.56 23.51
CA LEU A 93 6.09 13.88 24.07
C LEU A 93 6.86 13.99 25.39
N GLY A 94 7.95 14.75 25.39
CA GLY A 94 8.71 15.07 26.59
C GLY A 94 8.07 16.24 27.33
N LEU A 95 7.48 16.00 28.49
CA LEU A 95 6.92 17.05 29.34
C LEU A 95 7.95 17.51 30.37
N GLU A 96 8.09 18.82 30.55
CA GLU A 96 9.10 19.44 31.39
C GLU A 96 8.53 20.57 32.25
N GLY A 97 9.09 20.70 33.46
CA GLY A 97 8.65 21.62 34.50
C GLY A 97 7.37 21.14 35.18
N GLN A 98 7.21 21.41 36.47
CA GLN A 98 6.00 21.10 37.22
C GLN A 98 5.48 22.39 37.85
N SER A 99 4.30 22.84 37.44
CA SER A 99 3.61 23.94 38.08
C SER A 99 2.59 23.37 39.06
N GLU A 100 2.60 23.88 40.29
CA GLU A 100 1.75 23.43 41.42
C GLU A 100 0.25 23.42 41.12
N LEU A 101 -0.20 24.18 40.11
CA LEU A 101 -1.61 24.34 39.75
C LEU A 101 -1.94 23.97 38.29
N ASN A 102 -0.94 23.76 37.43
CA ASN A 102 -1.17 23.79 35.98
C ASN A 102 -0.35 22.77 35.17
N GLY A 103 0.15 21.70 35.79
CA GLY A 103 0.85 20.63 35.08
C GLY A 103 2.18 21.06 34.47
N ALA A 104 2.55 20.49 33.32
CA ALA A 104 3.84 20.77 32.66
C ALA A 104 3.96 22.24 32.22
N LYS A 105 5.18 22.80 32.27
CA LYS A 105 5.47 24.19 31.84
C LYS A 105 5.89 24.26 30.37
N SER A 106 6.57 23.24 29.89
CA SER A 106 7.04 23.11 28.50
C SER A 106 6.84 21.69 28.02
N ALA A 107 6.66 21.54 26.71
CA ALA A 107 6.56 20.24 26.07
C ALA A 107 7.46 20.18 24.83
N ASN A 108 8.03 19.01 24.55
CA ASN A 108 8.86 18.77 23.38
C ASN A 108 8.33 17.56 22.63
N LEU A 109 7.92 17.74 21.38
CA LEU A 109 7.61 16.64 20.48
C LEU A 109 8.90 16.11 19.89
N VAL A 110 9.18 14.82 20.11
CA VAL A 110 10.37 14.14 19.62
C VAL A 110 9.94 13.01 18.70
N ALA A 111 10.43 13.03 17.47
CA ALA A 111 10.15 11.99 16.48
C ALA A 111 11.42 11.53 15.79
N GLN A 112 11.45 10.27 15.36
CA GLN A 112 12.58 9.69 14.65
C GLN A 112 12.06 8.80 13.52
N LYS A 113 12.56 8.99 12.29
CA LYS A 113 12.16 8.19 11.13
C LYS A 113 12.42 6.69 11.31
N SER A 114 13.60 6.34 11.82
CA SER A 114 13.99 4.97 12.12
C SER A 114 15.20 4.97 13.05
N LYS A 115 15.45 3.85 13.74
CA LYS A 115 16.60 3.70 14.63
C LYS A 115 17.90 4.07 13.89
N GLY A 116 18.70 4.93 14.52
CA GLY A 116 19.99 5.40 13.97
C GLY A 116 19.91 6.65 13.10
N MET A 117 18.71 7.14 12.76
CA MET A 117 18.55 8.40 12.03
C MET A 117 18.47 9.61 12.99
N PRO A 118 18.77 10.84 12.53
CA PRO A 118 18.69 12.03 13.39
C PRO A 118 17.29 12.24 13.99
N LEU A 119 17.22 12.63 15.26
CA LEU A 119 15.94 12.93 15.92
C LEU A 119 15.49 14.34 15.56
N ILE A 120 14.18 14.50 15.39
CA ILE A 120 13.54 15.81 15.26
C ILE A 120 12.97 16.16 16.62
N LYS A 121 13.37 17.31 17.16
CA LYS A 121 12.85 17.86 18.41
C LYS A 121 12.15 19.18 18.13
N ILE A 122 10.89 19.28 18.54
CA ILE A 122 10.06 20.47 18.35
C ILE A 122 9.55 20.92 19.70
N SER A 123 10.03 22.07 20.16
CA SER A 123 9.55 22.69 21.39
C SER A 123 8.17 23.31 21.18
N LEU A 124 7.26 23.01 22.09
CA LEU A 124 5.86 23.41 22.07
C LEU A 124 5.56 24.35 23.24
N ASN A 125 4.66 25.29 22.99
CA ASN A 125 4.14 26.23 23.98
C ASN A 125 2.77 25.76 24.47
N LYS A 126 2.50 25.92 25.76
CA LYS A 126 1.18 25.60 26.33
C LYS A 126 0.17 26.64 25.86
N LEU A 127 -0.96 26.21 25.31
CA LEU A 127 -2.07 27.10 24.96
C LEU A 127 -2.98 27.35 26.17
N ILE A 128 -3.62 28.52 26.16
CA ILE A 128 -4.57 28.96 27.19
C ILE A 128 -5.99 28.96 26.58
N SER A 129 -7.01 28.88 27.43
CA SER A 129 -8.36 28.39 27.15
C SER A 129 -9.10 28.87 25.88
N PRO A 130 -9.04 30.11 25.35
CA PRO A 130 -9.70 30.37 24.06
C PRO A 130 -8.94 29.70 22.91
N ASP A 131 -7.62 29.85 22.85
CA ASP A 131 -6.78 29.31 21.77
C ASP A 131 -6.67 27.79 21.87
N ALA A 132 -6.58 27.25 23.08
CA ALA A 132 -6.55 25.82 23.34
C ALA A 132 -7.84 25.13 22.84
N ASN A 133 -9.01 25.75 23.08
CA ASN A 133 -10.29 25.23 22.63
C ASN A 133 -10.44 25.31 21.11
N ALA A 134 -9.97 26.40 20.49
CA ALA A 134 -9.97 26.55 19.04
C ALA A 134 -9.07 25.50 18.36
N ALA A 135 -7.85 25.30 18.85
CA ALA A 135 -6.92 24.28 18.35
C ALA A 135 -7.48 22.86 18.51
N MET A 136 -8.07 22.55 19.67
CA MET A 136 -8.71 21.26 19.94
C MET A 136 -9.92 21.02 19.01
N SER A 137 -10.74 22.05 18.79
CA SER A 137 -11.89 21.97 17.89
C SER A 137 -11.44 21.74 16.44
N ASN A 138 -10.38 22.41 16.00
CA ASN A 138 -9.79 22.23 14.67
C ASN A 138 -9.25 20.80 14.51
N LEU A 139 -8.53 20.29 15.52
CA LEU A 139 -8.05 18.91 15.53
C LEU A 139 -9.20 17.91 15.41
N ALA A 140 -10.25 18.07 16.22
CA ALA A 140 -11.43 17.20 16.19
C ALA A 140 -12.14 17.25 14.83
N TRP A 141 -12.33 18.45 14.27
CA TRP A 141 -12.95 18.64 12.97
C TRP A 141 -12.16 17.97 11.84
N LYS A 142 -10.85 18.20 11.78
CA LYS A 142 -10.00 17.61 10.73
C LYS A 142 -9.90 16.08 10.85
N LEU A 143 -9.89 15.54 12.07
CA LEU A 143 -9.99 14.09 12.29
C LEU A 143 -11.30 13.55 11.73
N PHE A 144 -12.42 14.19 12.03
CA PHE A 144 -13.74 13.79 11.54
C PHE A 144 -13.83 13.83 10.00
N GLU A 145 -13.33 14.88 9.37
CA GLU A 145 -13.28 15.01 7.91
C GLU A 145 -12.43 13.90 7.27
N THR A 146 -11.27 13.61 7.86
CA THR A 146 -10.37 12.55 7.40
C THR A 146 -10.99 11.17 7.55
N LEU A 147 -11.68 10.92 8.67
CA LEU A 147 -12.40 9.68 8.93
C LEU A 147 -13.52 9.47 7.90
N ARG A 148 -14.35 10.50 7.67
CA ARG A 148 -15.44 10.45 6.68
C ARG A 148 -14.90 10.16 5.28
N SER A 149 -13.84 10.88 4.87
CA SER A 149 -13.21 10.67 3.57
C SER A 149 -12.62 9.26 3.40
N THR A 150 -12.05 8.71 4.49
CA THR A 150 -11.53 7.34 4.52
C THR A 150 -12.65 6.33 4.40
N GLN A 151 -13.76 6.55 5.12
CA GLN A 151 -14.94 5.69 5.06
C GLN A 151 -15.55 5.65 3.65
N ASP A 152 -15.69 6.80 2.99
CA ASP A 152 -16.19 6.88 1.62
C ASP A 152 -15.29 6.12 0.64
N SER A 153 -13.97 6.22 0.83
CA SER A 153 -12.98 5.49 0.02
C SER A 153 -13.04 3.99 0.28
N PHE A 154 -13.18 3.57 1.53
CA PHE A 154 -13.35 2.18 1.93
C PHE A 154 -14.60 1.54 1.31
N VAL A 155 -15.75 2.24 1.32
CA VAL A 155 -16.98 1.75 0.68
C VAL A 155 -16.81 1.59 -0.83
N LYS A 156 -16.10 2.52 -1.49
CA LYS A 156 -15.80 2.41 -2.94
C LYS A 156 -14.91 1.20 -3.23
N GLU A 157 -13.91 0.96 -2.39
CA GLU A 157 -13.00 -0.18 -2.52
C GLU A 157 -13.73 -1.50 -2.29
N GLN A 158 -14.58 -1.57 -1.27
CA GLN A 158 -15.41 -2.75 -1.01
C GLN A 158 -16.29 -3.11 -2.21
N LYS A 159 -16.95 -2.11 -2.84
CA LYS A 159 -17.74 -2.33 -4.06
C LYS A 159 -16.89 -2.84 -5.22
N ARG A 160 -15.69 -2.29 -5.43
CA ARG A 160 -14.75 -2.78 -6.45
C ARG A 160 -14.36 -4.23 -6.20
N THR A 161 -14.04 -4.59 -4.96
CA THR A 161 -13.68 -5.97 -4.59
C THR A 161 -14.82 -6.95 -4.85
N CYS A 162 -16.07 -6.59 -4.50
CA CYS A 162 -17.23 -7.42 -4.82
C CYS A 162 -17.37 -7.64 -6.33
N HIS A 163 -17.26 -6.57 -7.12
CA HIS A 163 -17.38 -6.66 -8.58
C HIS A 163 -16.26 -7.50 -9.21
N LEU A 164 -15.02 -7.33 -8.76
CA LEU A 164 -13.89 -8.14 -9.24
C LEU A 164 -14.05 -9.62 -8.87
N THR A 165 -14.59 -9.92 -7.69
CA THR A 165 -14.85 -11.29 -7.25
C THR A 165 -15.91 -11.97 -8.13
N GLU A 166 -16.95 -11.23 -8.52
CA GLU A 166 -17.97 -11.70 -9.47
C GLU A 166 -17.37 -12.01 -10.85
N LEU A 167 -16.60 -11.08 -11.41
CA LEU A 167 -15.92 -11.28 -12.70
C LEU A 167 -14.95 -12.47 -12.65
N LEU A 168 -14.21 -12.63 -11.54
CA LEU A 168 -13.29 -13.74 -11.35
C LEU A 168 -14.04 -15.08 -11.33
N SER A 169 -15.21 -15.14 -10.69
CA SER A 169 -16.05 -16.34 -10.67
C SER A 169 -16.55 -16.70 -12.07
N VAL A 170 -17.00 -15.71 -12.84
CA VAL A 170 -17.42 -15.90 -14.23
C VAL A 170 -16.29 -16.40 -15.12
N GLU A 171 -15.09 -15.81 -15.00
CA GLU A 171 -13.92 -16.27 -15.76
C GLU A 171 -13.45 -17.66 -15.30
N GLN A 172 -13.53 -17.97 -14.01
CA GLN A 172 -13.23 -19.30 -13.50
C GLN A 172 -14.18 -20.36 -14.06
N GLU A 173 -15.49 -20.09 -14.09
CA GLU A 173 -16.49 -20.99 -14.67
C GLU A 173 -16.22 -21.24 -16.17
N LYS A 174 -15.92 -20.17 -16.93
CA LYS A 174 -15.53 -20.30 -18.35
C LYS A 174 -14.28 -21.16 -18.53
N ASN A 175 -13.27 -20.96 -17.68
CA ASN A 175 -12.03 -21.72 -17.72
C ASN A 175 -12.27 -23.20 -17.38
N GLU A 176 -13.07 -23.50 -16.36
CA GLU A 176 -13.46 -24.87 -16.00
C GLU A 176 -14.26 -25.56 -17.11
N SER A 177 -15.17 -24.82 -17.76
CA SER A 177 -15.90 -25.30 -18.93
C SER A 177 -14.99 -25.62 -20.11
N LEU A 178 -14.03 -24.74 -20.44
CA LEU A 178 -13.04 -24.98 -21.50
C LEU A 178 -12.14 -26.18 -21.19
N GLN A 179 -11.68 -26.33 -19.94
CA GLN A 179 -10.90 -27.49 -19.52
C GLN A 179 -11.70 -28.79 -19.65
N SER A 180 -12.98 -28.77 -19.27
CA SER A 180 -13.89 -29.90 -19.42
C SER A 180 -14.09 -30.28 -20.89
N GLN A 181 -14.27 -29.30 -21.77
CA GLN A 181 -14.36 -29.53 -23.22
C GLN A 181 -13.06 -30.13 -23.78
N LEU A 182 -11.90 -29.57 -23.44
CA LEU A 182 -10.60 -30.10 -23.87
C LEU A 182 -10.38 -31.55 -23.41
N TYR A 183 -10.79 -31.88 -22.18
CA TYR A 183 -10.72 -33.24 -21.66
C TYR A 183 -11.56 -34.21 -22.50
N LEU A 184 -12.80 -33.84 -22.83
CA LEU A 184 -13.70 -34.64 -23.68
C LEU A 184 -13.13 -34.84 -25.10
N TYR A 185 -12.57 -33.80 -25.71
CA TYR A 185 -11.93 -33.93 -27.03
C TYR A 185 -10.69 -34.83 -27.00
N SER A 186 -9.90 -34.80 -25.92
CA SER A 186 -8.74 -35.70 -25.77
C SER A 186 -9.11 -37.18 -25.62
N LYS A 187 -10.34 -37.47 -25.17
CA LYS A 187 -10.83 -38.84 -24.94
C LYS A 187 -11.54 -39.48 -26.13
N ARG A 188 -11.76 -38.77 -27.24
CA ARG A 188 -12.30 -39.41 -28.45
C ARG A 188 -11.27 -40.40 -28.99
N PRO A 189 -11.61 -41.70 -29.15
CA PRO A 189 -10.69 -42.66 -29.73
C PRO A 189 -10.38 -42.26 -31.17
N LYS A 190 -9.10 -42.29 -31.50
CA LYS A 190 -8.58 -42.11 -32.85
C LYS A 190 -9.21 -43.20 -33.73
N VAL A 191 -10.25 -42.87 -34.48
CA VAL A 191 -10.82 -43.78 -35.48
C VAL A 191 -9.70 -44.07 -36.48
N GLN A 192 -9.16 -45.28 -36.41
CA GLN A 192 -8.23 -45.81 -37.40
C GLN A 192 -9.07 -46.08 -38.64
N ASN A 193 -8.89 -45.26 -39.67
CA ASN A 193 -9.39 -45.55 -41.01
C ASN A 193 -8.65 -46.81 -41.51
N ALA A 194 -9.37 -47.93 -41.60
CA ALA A 194 -8.99 -49.03 -42.48
C ALA A 194 -9.31 -48.62 -43.92
N PRO A 195 -8.46 -48.93 -44.92
CA PRO A 195 -8.81 -48.67 -46.31
C PRO A 195 -9.75 -49.78 -46.80
N GLU A 196 -11.00 -49.41 -47.11
CA GLU A 196 -11.89 -50.23 -47.93
C GLU A 196 -11.41 -50.19 -49.39
N ASN A 197 -11.20 -51.37 -49.96
CA ASN A 197 -11.08 -51.55 -51.40
C ASN A 197 -12.16 -52.55 -51.83
N SER A 198 -13.28 -52.06 -52.36
CA SER A 198 -14.05 -52.76 -53.39
C SER A 198 -15.21 -51.90 -53.89
N ASN A 199 -15.17 -51.62 -55.19
CA ASN A 199 -16.27 -51.07 -55.98
C ASN A 199 -17.51 -51.97 -55.89
N ASN A 200 -18.70 -51.37 -55.70
CA ASN A 200 -19.79 -51.39 -56.69
C ASN A 200 -21.15 -50.93 -56.13
N SER A 201 -21.90 -50.29 -57.04
CA SER A 201 -23.36 -50.15 -57.13
C SER A 201 -24.12 -49.35 -56.05
N SER A 202 -24.72 -48.25 -56.51
CA SER A 202 -25.93 -47.66 -55.93
C SER A 202 -27.15 -48.60 -56.15
N PRO A 203 -28.26 -48.47 -55.41
CA PRO A 203 -29.23 -47.41 -55.71
C PRO A 203 -29.98 -46.78 -54.51
N GLN A 204 -30.14 -45.45 -54.58
CA GLN A 204 -31.41 -44.70 -54.50
C GLN A 204 -32.51 -45.08 -53.49
N LYS A 205 -32.81 -44.13 -52.58
CA LYS A 205 -34.11 -43.66 -52.02
C LYS A 205 -33.90 -43.24 -50.56
N GLY A 206 -34.29 -42.07 -50.08
CA GLY A 206 -34.91 -40.88 -50.65
C GLY A 206 -35.05 -39.85 -49.52
N SER A 207 -35.10 -38.56 -49.89
CA SER A 207 -35.87 -37.42 -49.32
C SER A 207 -35.86 -37.23 -47.78
N TYR A 208 -35.77 -36.03 -47.18
CA TYR A 208 -36.55 -34.83 -47.47
C TYR A 208 -35.88 -33.53 -46.94
N TYR A 209 -36.12 -32.43 -47.67
CA TYR A 209 -36.07 -30.98 -47.35
C TYR A 209 -34.71 -30.34 -46.93
N LEU A 210 -34.04 -29.54 -47.79
CA LEU A 210 -34.26 -28.09 -48.08
C LEU A 210 -34.33 -27.26 -46.79
N SER A 211 -33.49 -26.24 -46.54
CA SER A 211 -33.29 -25.07 -47.40
C SER A 211 -32.14 -24.19 -46.88
N SER A 212 -31.35 -23.59 -47.78
CA SER A 212 -30.94 -22.17 -47.74
C SER A 212 -30.16 -21.86 -49.02
N THR A 213 -30.82 -21.18 -49.95
CA THR A 213 -30.26 -20.56 -51.16
C THR A 213 -29.44 -19.32 -50.82
N ASP A 214 -28.28 -19.19 -51.48
CA ASP A 214 -27.72 -18.02 -52.18
C ASP A 214 -27.84 -16.63 -51.52
N LEU A 215 -26.81 -15.77 -51.47
CA LEU A 215 -25.88 -15.39 -52.53
C LEU A 215 -24.91 -14.31 -51.97
N GLN A 216 -23.76 -14.14 -52.64
CA GLN A 216 -22.88 -12.94 -52.69
C GLN A 216 -21.52 -12.98 -51.96
N ASN A 217 -20.52 -13.45 -52.72
CA ASN A 217 -19.16 -12.90 -52.76
C ASN A 217 -19.18 -11.52 -53.47
N PRO A 218 -18.17 -10.63 -53.29
CA PRO A 218 -17.02 -10.69 -54.21
C PRO A 218 -15.64 -10.29 -53.63
N SER A 219 -14.61 -10.96 -54.20
CA SER A 219 -13.28 -10.43 -54.57
C SER A 219 -12.31 -10.02 -53.45
N GLY A 220 -11.05 -10.45 -53.37
CA GLY A 220 -10.14 -11.00 -54.37
C GLY A 220 -8.84 -10.18 -54.39
N LYS A 221 -7.78 -10.64 -53.71
CA LYS A 221 -6.38 -10.41 -54.16
C LYS A 221 -5.40 -11.36 -53.47
N LEU A 222 -4.62 -12.02 -54.33
CA LEU A 222 -3.59 -13.02 -54.10
C LEU A 222 -2.32 -12.44 -53.47
N ALA A 223 -1.64 -13.23 -52.65
CA ALA A 223 -0.18 -13.38 -52.69
C ALA A 223 0.21 -14.80 -52.23
N ASN A 224 0.94 -15.48 -53.09
CA ASN A 224 1.41 -16.87 -53.01
C ASN A 224 2.61 -17.04 -52.06
N GLN A 225 2.72 -18.26 -51.49
CA GLN A 225 3.91 -19.15 -51.38
C GLN A 225 5.21 -18.62 -50.72
N ASP A 226 6.02 -19.37 -49.97
CA ASP A 226 6.05 -20.78 -49.57
C ASP A 226 7.15 -20.97 -48.48
N VAL A 227 6.96 -21.97 -47.59
CA VAL A 227 7.93 -22.97 -47.06
C VAL A 227 9.20 -22.45 -46.31
N ALA A 228 9.52 -22.80 -45.05
CA ALA A 228 9.70 -24.14 -44.42
C ALA A 228 9.68 -24.00 -42.86
N SER A 229 8.93 -24.81 -42.10
CA SER A 229 9.33 -26.08 -41.46
C SER A 229 10.50 -26.02 -40.47
N THR A 230 10.22 -26.15 -39.17
CA THR A 230 10.54 -27.38 -38.39
C THR A 230 9.92 -27.35 -36.98
N LYS A 231 9.43 -28.51 -36.57
CA LYS A 231 8.80 -28.84 -35.28
C LYS A 231 9.85 -28.91 -34.16
N THR A 232 9.46 -28.66 -32.91
CA THR A 232 9.18 -29.72 -31.90
C THR A 232 8.55 -29.15 -30.63
N CYS A 233 7.43 -29.77 -30.26
CA CYS A 233 6.74 -29.68 -28.97
C CYS A 233 7.56 -30.35 -27.87
N ASN A 234 7.52 -29.84 -26.62
CA ASN A 234 7.50 -30.67 -25.41
C ASN A 234 7.01 -29.89 -24.16
N ARG A 235 5.74 -30.11 -23.86
CA ARG A 235 5.05 -30.36 -22.56
C ARG A 235 5.69 -29.88 -21.23
N VAL A 236 4.88 -29.11 -20.50
CA VAL A 236 4.94 -28.68 -19.09
C VAL A 236 5.00 -29.83 -18.08
N VAL A 237 5.72 -29.63 -16.95
CA VAL A 237 5.27 -30.04 -15.59
C VAL A 237 5.82 -29.06 -14.52
N PRO A 238 5.01 -28.58 -13.55
CA PRO A 238 5.49 -27.79 -12.41
C PRO A 238 6.11 -28.69 -11.33
N ALA A 239 7.35 -28.40 -10.91
CA ALA A 239 8.00 -29.12 -9.81
C ALA A 239 7.71 -28.43 -8.47
N TYR A 240 6.85 -29.05 -7.66
CA TYR A 240 6.72 -28.75 -6.23
C TYR A 240 7.44 -29.83 -5.40
N ARG A 241 8.00 -29.40 -4.24
CA ARG A 241 8.55 -30.17 -3.10
C ARG A 241 10.08 -30.41 -3.11
N ARG A 242 10.81 -29.81 -2.16
CA ARG A 242 10.95 -30.26 -0.76
C ARG A 242 11.79 -29.27 0.06
N THR A 243 11.26 -28.82 1.18
CA THR A 243 12.04 -28.38 2.35
C THR A 243 12.87 -29.56 2.88
N LYS A 244 14.17 -29.35 3.10
CA LYS A 244 15.00 -30.21 3.96
C LYS A 244 15.95 -29.34 4.78
N VAL A 245 15.65 -29.33 6.08
CA VAL A 245 16.54 -29.00 7.19
C VAL A 245 17.54 -30.14 7.37
N ARG A 246 18.83 -29.81 7.50
CA ARG A 246 19.94 -30.56 8.14
C ARG A 246 21.14 -29.60 8.04
N GLY A 247 21.66 -28.98 9.10
CA GLY A 247 22.11 -29.58 10.36
C GLY A 247 23.64 -29.72 10.28
N ALA A 248 24.37 -28.91 11.04
CA ALA A 248 25.74 -29.19 11.49
C ALA A 248 26.07 -28.22 12.65
N LEU A 249 26.07 -28.74 13.86
CA LEU A 249 26.70 -28.15 15.03
C LEU A 249 27.98 -28.96 15.21
N LEU A 250 29.15 -28.33 15.04
CA LEU A 250 30.43 -28.91 15.46
C LEU A 250 31.19 -27.82 16.20
N ARG A 251 31.36 -28.10 17.49
CA ARG A 251 32.28 -27.47 18.43
C ARG A 251 33.40 -28.51 18.63
N ASP A 252 34.64 -28.05 18.68
CA ASP A 252 35.76 -28.55 19.51
C ASP A 252 36.95 -27.62 19.18
N VAL A 253 37.38 -26.75 20.09
CA VAL A 253 38.41 -26.95 21.14
C VAL A 253 39.75 -27.38 20.56
N GLU A 254 40.72 -26.47 20.59
CA GLU A 254 42.07 -26.79 21.03
C GLU A 254 42.78 -25.53 21.55
N ASP A 255 43.39 -25.71 22.72
CA ASP A 255 44.18 -24.79 23.54
C ASP A 255 45.54 -24.46 22.91
N GLY A 256 46.22 -23.44 23.43
CA GLY A 256 47.70 -23.39 23.34
C GLY A 256 48.34 -22.00 23.26
N ASP A 257 48.64 -21.44 24.43
CA ASP A 257 49.86 -20.72 24.82
C ASP A 257 50.55 -19.75 23.84
N SER A 258 50.50 -18.45 24.18
CA SER A 258 51.67 -17.60 24.53
C SER A 258 51.23 -16.18 24.91
#